data_AF-A0A3C0QM01-F1
#
_entry.id   AF-A0A3C0QM01-F1
#
_cell.length_a   1.000
_cell.length_b   1.000
_cell.length_c   1.000
_cell.angle_alpha   90.00
_cell.angle_beta   90.00
_cell.angle_gamma   90.00
#
_symmetry.space_group_name_H-M   'P 1'
#
loop_
_entity.id
_entity.type
_entity.pdbx_description
1 polymer ?
#
loop_
_entity_poly.entity_id
_entity_poly.type
_entity_poly.pdbx_seq_one_letter_code
_entity_poly.pdbx_strand_id
1 'polypeptide(L)'
;MTITEAREKWGISPEKMLEMLSLGVIRNVRIENDVVTLPDYQGIRFPRKNQKITCQYIEKTILESCENLWYTDYCLLCVEETVFSTILKLLEENGYITKKVPTVEDYTSNENYICTESGRTYLKKGKFTLSEITAGVGFKFISFEATFKKK
;
A
#
# COMPACT_ATOMS: atom_id res chain seq x y z
N MET A 1 16.67 8.60 5.50
CA MET A 1 16.87 7.95 6.82
C MET A 1 17.89 6.84 6.65
N THR A 2 18.62 6.47 7.69
CA THR A 2 19.56 5.34 7.61
C THR A 2 18.80 4.02 7.47
N ILE A 3 19.46 2.97 6.98
CA ILE A 3 18.88 1.61 6.92
C ILE A 3 18.42 1.14 8.32
N THR A 4 19.17 1.44 9.38
CA THR A 4 18.82 1.08 10.76
C THR A 4 17.54 1.80 11.22
N GLU A 5 17.44 3.10 10.97
CA GLU A 5 16.24 3.88 11.28
C GLU A 5 15.02 3.39 10.49
N ALA A 6 15.21 3.03 9.20
CA ALA A 6 14.15 2.48 8.37
C ALA A 6 13.66 1.13 8.92
N ARG A 7 14.57 0.27 9.39
CA ARG A 7 14.23 -1.01 10.00
C ARG A 7 13.38 -0.83 11.26
N GLU A 8 13.76 0.11 12.13
CA GLU A 8 13.01 0.39 13.37
C GLU A 8 11.65 1.02 13.07
N LYS A 9 11.62 2.00 12.15
CA LYS A 9 10.41 2.78 11.84
C LYS A 9 9.39 1.99 11.02
N TRP A 10 9.83 1.22 10.03
CA TRP A 10 8.95 0.54 9.07
C TRP A 10 8.85 -0.97 9.30
N GLY A 11 9.70 -1.54 10.17
CA GLY A 11 9.70 -2.98 10.46
C GLY A 11 10.16 -3.84 9.29
N ILE A 12 10.91 -3.28 8.34
CA ILE A 12 11.42 -3.98 7.15
C ILE A 12 12.88 -4.35 7.39
N SER A 13 13.26 -5.60 7.11
CA SER A 13 14.68 -5.97 7.15
C SER A 13 15.42 -5.42 5.92
N PRO A 14 16.72 -5.11 6.03
CA PRO A 14 17.52 -4.65 4.89
C PRO A 14 17.45 -5.60 3.69
N GLU A 15 17.44 -6.92 3.95
CA GLU A 15 17.35 -7.95 2.92
C GLU A 15 16.02 -7.89 2.17
N LYS A 16 14.91 -7.67 2.90
CA LYS A 16 13.59 -7.54 2.28
C LYS A 16 13.51 -6.26 1.44
N MET A 17 14.12 -5.19 1.90
CA MET A 17 14.18 -3.93 1.15
C MET A 17 14.97 -4.09 -0.17
N LEU A 18 16.11 -4.76 -0.13
CA LEU A 18 16.92 -5.08 -1.31
C LEU A 18 16.18 -6.01 -2.29
N GLU A 19 15.50 -7.03 -1.79
CA GLU A 19 14.64 -7.91 -2.59
C GLU A 19 13.57 -7.11 -3.34
N MET A 20 12.88 -6.20 -2.66
CA MET A 20 11.81 -5.40 -3.25
C MET A 20 12.29 -4.41 -4.29
N LEU A 21 13.49 -3.86 -4.11
CA LEU A 21 14.18 -3.06 -5.13
C LEU A 21 14.55 -3.89 -6.35
N SER A 22 15.11 -5.08 -6.13
CA SER A 22 15.53 -5.97 -7.21
C SER A 22 14.35 -6.51 -8.05
N LEU A 23 13.18 -6.62 -7.42
CA LEU A 23 11.93 -7.02 -8.08
C LEU A 23 11.20 -5.83 -8.74
N GLY A 24 11.72 -4.60 -8.60
CA GLY A 24 11.06 -3.39 -9.10
C GLY A 24 9.73 -3.08 -8.43
N VAL A 25 9.47 -3.70 -7.27
CA VAL A 25 8.19 -3.61 -6.54
C VAL A 25 8.01 -2.21 -5.98
N ILE A 26 9.05 -1.65 -5.32
CA ILE A 26 9.02 -0.28 -4.83
C ILE A 26 9.87 0.61 -5.74
N ARG A 27 9.23 1.21 -6.75
CA ARG A 27 9.91 2.03 -7.76
C ARG A 27 10.59 3.29 -7.19
N ASN A 28 10.18 3.74 -6.01
CA ASN A 28 10.62 5.01 -5.41
C ASN A 28 11.55 4.89 -4.21
N VAL A 29 11.88 3.68 -3.77
CA VAL A 29 12.92 3.51 -2.75
C VAL A 29 14.27 3.64 -3.42
N ARG A 30 15.14 4.48 -2.88
CA ARG A 30 16.55 4.58 -3.28
C ARG A 30 17.42 4.25 -2.08
N ILE A 31 18.47 3.47 -2.30
CA ILE A 31 19.48 3.16 -1.28
C ILE A 31 20.83 3.62 -1.82
N GLU A 32 21.40 4.62 -1.18
CA GLU A 32 22.73 5.15 -1.51
C GLU A 32 23.50 5.38 -0.21
N ASN A 33 24.70 4.80 -0.08
CA ASN A 33 25.59 4.97 1.09
C ASN A 33 24.86 4.80 2.44
N ASP A 34 24.15 3.67 2.61
CA ASP A 34 23.33 3.35 3.80
C ASP A 34 22.17 4.29 4.10
N VAL A 35 21.86 5.22 3.19
CA VAL A 35 20.70 6.10 3.27
C VAL A 35 19.58 5.55 2.39
N VAL A 36 18.44 5.28 3.02
CA VAL A 36 17.18 4.94 2.36
C VAL A 36 16.37 6.21 2.16
N THR A 37 15.95 6.44 0.92
CA THR A 37 15.11 7.57 0.52
C THR A 37 13.84 7.06 -0.12
N LEU A 38 12.68 7.47 0.41
CA LEU A 38 11.43 7.50 -0.34
C LEU A 38 11.02 8.96 -0.50
N PRO A 39 11.09 9.53 -1.71
CA PRO A 39 10.52 10.85 -1.96
C PRO A 39 9.04 10.84 -1.58
N ASP A 40 8.58 11.88 -0.89
CA ASP A 40 7.16 12.13 -0.59
C ASP A 40 6.45 11.15 0.38
N TYR A 41 7.14 10.13 0.90
CA TYR A 41 6.59 9.15 1.85
C TYR A 41 7.26 9.16 3.21
N GLN A 42 6.45 9.02 4.27
CA GLN A 42 6.90 8.84 5.65
C GLN A 42 7.27 7.39 5.97
N GLY A 43 6.80 6.43 5.17
CA GLY A 43 7.10 5.01 5.31
C GLY A 43 6.39 4.07 4.37
N ILE A 44 6.46 2.77 4.67
CA ILE A 44 5.82 1.70 3.87
C ILE A 44 4.87 0.91 4.77
N ARG A 45 3.72 0.52 4.24
CA ARG A 45 2.70 -0.25 4.98
C ARG A 45 2.69 -1.71 4.53
N PHE A 46 2.77 -2.62 5.51
CA PHE A 46 2.66 -4.06 5.28
C PHE A 46 1.49 -4.68 6.04
N PRO A 47 0.92 -5.77 5.51
CA PRO A 47 0.09 -6.66 6.28
C PRO A 47 0.85 -7.28 7.45
N ARG A 48 0.15 -7.45 8.57
CA ARG A 48 0.69 -8.21 9.70
C ARG A 48 0.78 -9.69 9.33
N LYS A 49 1.70 -10.41 9.98
CA LYS A 49 1.81 -11.86 9.82
C LYS A 49 0.46 -12.53 10.12
N ASN A 50 0.03 -13.43 9.24
CA ASN A 50 -1.26 -14.13 9.30
C ASN A 50 -2.51 -13.22 9.23
N GLN A 51 -2.36 -11.96 8.82
CA GLN A 51 -3.50 -11.07 8.61
C GLN A 51 -4.33 -11.58 7.44
N LYS A 52 -5.63 -11.78 7.66
CA LYS A 52 -6.57 -12.06 6.57
C LYS A 52 -6.70 -10.81 5.71
N ILE A 53 -6.37 -10.94 4.43
CA ILE A 53 -6.52 -9.89 3.43
C ILE A 53 -7.93 -9.98 2.84
N THR A 54 -8.73 -8.95 3.08
CA THR A 54 -10.09 -8.79 2.53
C THR A 54 -10.15 -7.48 1.75
N CYS A 55 -11.18 -7.30 0.93
CA CYS A 55 -11.38 -6.03 0.22
C CYS A 55 -11.43 -4.82 1.17
N GLN A 56 -12.15 -4.94 2.28
CA GLN A 56 -12.23 -3.91 3.31
C GLN A 56 -10.88 -3.63 3.95
N TYR A 57 -10.06 -4.67 4.15
CA TYR A 57 -8.71 -4.49 4.65
C TYR A 57 -7.85 -3.71 3.65
N ILE A 58 -7.92 -4.04 2.36
CA ILE A 58 -7.16 -3.35 1.30
C ILE A 58 -7.59 -1.88 1.22
N GLU A 59 -8.91 -1.63 1.16
CA GLU A 59 -9.51 -0.30 1.14
C GLU A 59 -9.01 0.57 2.31
N LYS A 60 -9.15 0.05 3.54
CA LYS A 60 -8.67 0.72 4.74
C LYS A 60 -7.17 0.97 4.69
N THR A 61 -6.40 -0.01 4.21
CA THR A 61 -4.94 0.10 4.13
C THR A 61 -4.52 1.18 3.14
N ILE A 62 -5.18 1.28 1.99
CA ILE A 62 -4.96 2.35 1.00
C ILE A 62 -5.29 3.71 1.64
N LEU A 63 -6.46 3.85 2.27
CA LEU A 63 -6.87 5.11 2.91
C LEU A 63 -5.91 5.54 4.03
N GLU A 64 -5.52 4.62 4.91
CA GLU A 64 -4.51 4.87 5.94
C GLU A 64 -3.17 5.28 5.33
N SER A 65 -2.77 4.65 4.22
CA SER A 65 -1.50 4.95 3.55
C SER A 65 -1.55 6.32 2.88
N CYS A 66 -2.65 6.68 2.22
CA CYS A 66 -2.85 8.02 1.66
C CYS A 66 -2.92 9.11 2.74
N GLU A 67 -3.48 8.82 3.92
CA GLU A 67 -3.57 9.77 5.05
C GLU A 67 -2.21 10.01 5.70
N ASN A 68 -1.45 8.94 5.95
CA ASN A 68 -0.17 9.01 6.66
C ASN A 68 1.03 9.23 5.72
N LEU A 69 0.78 9.42 4.42
CA LEU A 69 1.80 9.43 3.37
C LEU A 69 2.70 8.20 3.49
N TRP A 70 2.12 7.02 3.60
CA TRP A 70 2.84 5.75 3.45
C TRP A 70 2.68 5.21 2.05
N TYR A 71 3.71 4.53 1.56
CA TYR A 71 3.68 3.84 0.29
C TYR A 71 3.05 2.45 0.48
N THR A 72 2.09 2.13 -0.39
CA THR A 72 1.46 0.80 -0.52
C THR A 72 1.14 0.52 -1.98
N ASP A 73 1.31 -0.74 -2.39
CA ASP A 73 0.97 -1.24 -3.72
C ASP A 73 0.37 -2.65 -3.63
N TYR A 74 -0.06 -3.20 -4.77
CA TYR A 74 -0.66 -4.53 -4.84
C TYR A 74 0.30 -5.66 -4.40
N CYS A 75 1.59 -5.55 -4.71
CA CYS A 75 2.62 -6.52 -4.33
C CYS A 75 2.81 -6.53 -2.81
N LEU A 76 2.85 -5.36 -2.17
CA LEU A 76 2.98 -5.17 -0.73
C LEU A 76 1.84 -5.80 0.05
N LEU A 77 0.64 -5.76 -0.52
CA LEU A 77 -0.55 -6.35 0.07
C LEU A 77 -0.75 -7.83 -0.31
N CYS A 78 0.12 -8.39 -1.16
CA CYS A 78 0.00 -9.74 -1.72
C CYS A 78 -1.35 -9.99 -2.40
N VAL A 79 -1.78 -9.06 -3.26
CA VAL A 79 -3.05 -9.14 -4.01
C VAL A 79 -2.82 -8.96 -5.50
N GLU A 80 -3.78 -9.39 -6.32
CA GLU A 80 -3.74 -9.15 -7.77
C GLU A 80 -3.79 -7.64 -8.07
N GLU A 81 -3.01 -7.21 -9.07
CA GLU A 81 -2.95 -5.82 -9.52
C GLU A 81 -4.33 -5.29 -9.94
N THR A 82 -5.14 -6.13 -10.58
CA THR A 82 -6.52 -5.82 -10.99
C THR A 82 -7.43 -5.52 -9.80
N VAL A 83 -7.28 -6.26 -8.71
CA VAL A 83 -8.06 -6.05 -7.47
C VAL A 83 -7.66 -4.72 -6.84
N PHE A 84 -6.37 -4.47 -6.70
CA PHE A 84 -5.87 -3.24 -6.10
C PHE A 84 -6.25 -2.01 -6.92
N SER A 85 -6.07 -2.06 -8.24
CA SER A 85 -6.43 -0.97 -9.15
C SER A 85 -7.92 -0.67 -9.15
N THR A 86 -8.76 -1.72 -9.13
CA THR A 86 -10.22 -1.56 -9.00
C THR A 86 -10.58 -0.84 -7.70
N ILE A 87 -9.98 -1.21 -6.57
CA ILE A 87 -10.26 -0.57 -5.28
C ILE A 87 -9.79 0.89 -5.27
N LEU A 88 -8.60 1.19 -5.79
CA LEU A 88 -8.13 2.58 -5.92
C LEU A 88 -9.08 3.42 -6.76
N LYS A 89 -9.50 2.90 -7.92
CA LYS A 89 -10.44 3.59 -8.81
C LYS A 89 -11.77 3.87 -8.12
N LEU A 90 -12.33 2.88 -7.41
CA LEU A 90 -13.58 3.06 -6.67
C LEU A 90 -13.42 4.08 -5.53
N LEU A 91 -12.29 4.06 -4.80
CA LEU A 91 -12.03 5.05 -3.76
C LEU A 91 -11.93 6.48 -4.33
N GLU A 92 -11.35 6.62 -5.51
CA GLU A 92 -11.29 7.90 -6.25
C GLU A 92 -12.67 8.35 -6.72
N GLU A 93 -13.43 7.48 -7.39
CA GLU A 93 -14.78 7.77 -7.90
C GLU A 93 -15.75 8.16 -6.79
N ASN A 94 -15.61 7.55 -5.60
CA ASN A 94 -16.40 7.88 -4.41
C ASN A 94 -15.84 9.09 -3.62
N GLY A 95 -14.76 9.71 -4.08
CA GLY A 95 -14.18 10.92 -3.50
C GLY A 95 -13.49 10.74 -2.15
N TYR A 96 -13.10 9.51 -1.79
CA TYR A 96 -12.32 9.25 -0.56
C TYR A 96 -10.83 9.55 -0.74
N ILE A 97 -10.32 9.40 -1.96
CA ILE A 97 -8.97 9.81 -2.36
C ILE A 97 -9.06 10.69 -3.60
N THR A 98 -8.00 11.46 -3.87
CA THR A 98 -7.88 12.25 -5.09
C THR A 98 -6.46 12.20 -5.64
N LYS A 99 -6.33 12.33 -6.96
CA LYS A 99 -5.02 12.37 -7.63
C LYS A 99 -4.28 13.66 -7.28
N LYS A 100 -3.01 13.52 -6.88
CA LYS A 100 -2.03 14.62 -6.78
C LYS A 100 -1.79 15.25 -8.15
N VAL A 101 -1.71 14.41 -9.18
CA VAL A 101 -1.49 14.79 -10.58
C VAL A 101 -2.64 14.25 -11.43
N PRO A 102 -3.53 15.10 -11.97
CA PRO A 102 -4.77 14.66 -12.62
C PRO A 102 -4.58 13.74 -13.84
N THR A 103 -3.44 13.83 -14.52
CA THR A 103 -3.17 13.13 -15.79
C THR A 103 -2.58 11.74 -15.61
N VAL A 104 -2.27 11.30 -14.39
CA VAL A 104 -1.66 10.00 -14.14
C VAL A 104 -2.74 8.94 -14.04
N GLU A 105 -2.66 7.89 -14.87
CA GLU A 105 -3.57 6.74 -14.86
C GLU A 105 -2.97 5.49 -14.18
N ASP A 106 -1.90 5.66 -13.42
CA ASP A 106 -1.29 4.55 -12.67
C ASP A 106 -2.14 4.21 -11.44
N TYR A 107 -2.77 3.03 -11.48
CA TYR A 107 -3.55 2.45 -10.39
C TYR A 107 -2.86 1.23 -9.78
N THR A 108 -1.54 1.12 -9.88
CA THR A 108 -0.77 0.00 -9.31
C THR A 108 -0.28 0.31 -7.89
N SER A 109 -0.18 1.58 -7.51
CA SER A 109 0.22 2.01 -6.17
C SER A 109 -0.63 3.19 -5.69
N ASN A 110 -0.59 3.47 -4.39
CA ASN A 110 -1.23 4.67 -3.84
C ASN A 110 -0.41 5.95 -4.11
N GLU A 111 0.61 5.89 -4.97
CA GLU A 111 1.63 6.92 -5.06
C GLU A 111 1.04 8.29 -5.43
N ASN A 112 0.17 8.24 -6.42
CA ASN A 112 -0.40 9.42 -7.04
C ASN A 112 -1.61 9.96 -6.30
N TYR A 113 -1.94 9.42 -5.12
CA TYR A 113 -3.18 9.72 -4.42
C TYR A 113 -2.94 10.33 -3.04
N ILE A 114 -3.87 11.19 -2.62
CA ILE A 114 -3.94 11.72 -1.25
C ILE A 114 -5.34 11.49 -0.67
N CYS A 115 -5.43 11.38 0.65
CA CYS A 115 -6.69 11.21 1.35
C CYS A 115 -7.48 12.52 1.38
N THR A 116 -8.78 12.47 1.07
CA THR A 116 -9.69 13.63 1.16
C THR A 116 -10.29 13.74 2.57
N GLU A 117 -11.03 14.83 2.84
CA GLU A 117 -11.79 14.96 4.10
C GLU A 117 -12.84 13.84 4.27
N SER A 118 -13.45 13.38 3.17
CA SER A 118 -14.36 12.24 3.18
C SER A 118 -13.64 10.95 3.59
N GLY A 119 -12.45 10.69 3.03
CA GLY A 119 -11.60 9.57 3.43
C GLY A 119 -11.19 9.63 4.90
N ARG A 120 -10.78 10.81 5.38
CA ARG A 120 -10.47 11.05 6.80
C ARG A 120 -11.66 10.78 7.71
N THR A 121 -12.83 11.25 7.31
CA THR A 121 -14.07 11.04 8.06
C THR A 121 -14.44 9.57 8.13
N TYR A 122 -14.26 8.82 7.03
CA TYR A 122 -14.46 7.38 6.99
C TYR A 122 -13.52 6.65 7.97
N LEU A 123 -12.22 6.97 7.95
CA LEU A 123 -11.23 6.43 8.89
C LEU A 123 -11.59 6.72 10.35
N LYS A 124 -11.97 7.97 10.66
CA LYS A 124 -12.34 8.40 12.03
C LYS A 124 -13.61 7.74 12.55
N LYS A 125 -14.63 7.60 11.69
CA LYS A 125 -15.93 7.02 12.08
C LYS A 125 -15.84 5.52 12.28
N GLY A 126 -14.78 4.87 11.80
CA GLY A 126 -14.64 3.41 11.83
C GLY A 126 -15.86 2.71 11.22
N LYS A 127 -16.56 3.35 10.27
CA LYS A 127 -17.85 2.90 9.78
C LYS A 127 -17.65 1.69 8.86
N PHE A 128 -17.65 0.53 9.49
CA PHE A 128 -17.92 -0.78 8.90
C PHE A 128 -19.39 -0.84 8.46
N THR A 129 -19.73 -0.15 7.38
CA THR A 129 -20.93 -0.50 6.62
C THR A 129 -20.47 -1.37 5.47
N LEU A 130 -20.81 -2.66 5.55
CA LEU A 130 -20.61 -3.60 4.46
C LEU A 130 -21.31 -3.07 3.21
N SER A 131 -20.57 -3.09 2.10
CA SER A 131 -21.00 -2.97 0.70
C SER A 131 -21.58 -1.64 0.22
N GLU A 132 -20.72 -0.83 -0.40
CA GLU A 132 -21.04 -0.18 -1.69
C GLU A 132 -19.88 -0.35 -2.70
N ILE A 133 -18.63 -0.48 -2.23
CA ILE A 133 -17.43 -0.61 -3.09
C ILE A 133 -17.22 -2.06 -3.59
N THR A 134 -17.66 -3.09 -2.85
CA THR A 134 -17.14 -4.47 -3.04
C THR A 134 -18.04 -5.43 -3.81
N ALA A 135 -19.20 -5.00 -4.33
CA ALA A 135 -20.21 -5.91 -4.89
C ALA A 135 -19.79 -6.63 -6.20
N GLY A 136 -18.63 -6.32 -6.79
CA GLY A 136 -18.23 -6.82 -8.12
C GLY A 136 -16.87 -7.50 -8.23
N VAL A 137 -16.06 -7.59 -7.17
CA VAL A 137 -14.67 -8.08 -7.29
C VAL A 137 -14.57 -9.52 -6.76
N GLY A 138 -14.58 -10.50 -7.66
CA GLY A 138 -14.26 -11.89 -7.32
C GLY A 138 -12.77 -12.04 -7.00
N PHE A 139 -12.43 -12.52 -5.80
CA PHE A 139 -11.03 -12.66 -5.38
C PHE A 139 -10.41 -13.97 -5.82
N LYS A 140 -9.17 -13.91 -6.27
CA LYS A 140 -8.23 -15.03 -6.24
C LYS A 140 -6.96 -14.57 -5.52
N PHE A 141 -6.51 -15.37 -4.55
CA PHE A 141 -5.24 -15.10 -3.85
C PHE A 141 -4.09 -15.50 -4.76
N ILE A 142 -3.13 -14.61 -4.99
CA ILE A 142 -1.79 -15.00 -5.44
C ILE A 142 -1.04 -15.41 -4.17
N SER A 143 -0.91 -16.71 -3.93
CA SER A 143 -0.05 -17.21 -2.85
C SER A 143 1.39 -16.89 -3.18
N PHE A 144 2.04 -16.04 -2.38
CA PHE A 144 3.50 -15.92 -2.39
C PHE A 144 4.06 -16.80 -1.28
N GLU A 145 4.56 -17.99 -1.62
CA GLU A 145 5.36 -18.81 -0.71
C GLU A 145 6.81 -18.32 -0.75
N ALA A 146 7.21 -17.52 0.24
CA ALA A 146 8.62 -17.28 0.53
C ALA A 146 9.10 -18.34 1.53
N THR A 147 9.86 -19.33 1.06
CA THR A 147 10.49 -20.32 1.94
C THR A 147 11.72 -19.69 2.61
N PHE A 148 11.62 -19.42 3.91
CA PHE A 148 12.76 -18.94 4.69
C PHE A 148 13.71 -20.08 5.02
N LYS A 149 14.87 -20.15 4.36
CA LYS A 149 16.01 -20.91 4.89
C LYS A 149 16.74 -20.04 5.90
N LYS A 150 16.61 -20.37 7.19
CA LYS A 150 17.56 -19.93 8.23
C LYS A 150 18.95 -20.45 7.83
N LYS A 151 19.90 -19.55 7.59
CA LYS A 151 21.33 -19.83 7.75
C LYS A 151 21.75 -19.27 9.10
#